data_AF-A0A7D5TS71-F1
#
_entry.id   AF-A0A7D5TS71-F1
#
_cell.length_a   1.000
_cell.length_b   1.000
_cell.length_c   1.000
_cell.angle_alpha   90.00
_cell.angle_beta   90.00
_cell.angle_gamma   90.00
#
_symmetry.space_group_name_H-M   'P 1'
#
loop_
_entity.id
_entity.type
_entity.pdbx_description
1 polymer ?
#
loop_
_entity_poly.entity_id
_entity_poly.type
_entity_poly.pdbx_seq_one_letter_code
_entity_poly.pdbx_strand_id
1 'polypeptide(L)'
;MNRRSQLGTGLAVLAVVLFAVPAFFPVQPMLIHDTEETAPAPAEELRQQGYEIVAYENLSERGQELYVTTLENDGEYRVAVGEGAPDFGYPTDGEVRAMYDNGTEPGIVIERPEDASSLPPSDERFYGYPSDEEGLNESQVEQRRQQIERYDAMSTRTAEPPLGATPQLIRLASVLLAVLSLGVGGYLLSSK
;
A
#
# COMPACT_ATOMS: atom_id res chain seq x y z
N MET A 1 -7.46 51.72 -17.64
CA MET A 1 -7.43 50.25 -17.87
C MET A 1 -8.81 49.69 -17.52
N ASN A 2 -9.46 48.95 -18.42
CA ASN A 2 -10.78 48.37 -18.15
C ASN A 2 -10.67 47.31 -17.05
N ARG A 3 -11.52 47.35 -16.01
CA ARG A 3 -11.53 46.38 -14.89
C ARG A 3 -11.54 44.92 -15.38
N ARG A 4 -12.20 44.64 -16.51
CA ARG A 4 -12.22 43.33 -17.17
C ARG A 4 -10.85 42.86 -17.66
N SER A 5 -10.06 43.76 -18.26
CA SER A 5 -8.70 43.44 -18.71
C SER A 5 -7.76 43.21 -17.53
N GLN A 6 -7.90 43.97 -16.44
CA GLN A 6 -7.16 43.71 -15.19
C GLN A 6 -7.50 42.34 -14.58
N LEU A 7 -8.78 41.98 -14.52
CA LEU A 7 -9.22 40.67 -14.03
C LEU A 7 -8.72 39.53 -14.94
N GLY A 8 -8.80 39.70 -16.26
CA GLY A 8 -8.30 38.72 -17.23
C GLY A 8 -6.80 38.48 -17.11
N THR A 9 -6.00 39.55 -17.02
CA THR A 9 -4.55 39.43 -16.79
C THR A 9 -4.23 38.78 -15.44
N GLY A 10 -4.96 39.15 -14.38
CA GLY A 10 -4.77 38.55 -13.05
C GLY A 10 -5.02 37.04 -13.04
N LEU A 11 -6.09 36.58 -13.70
CA LEU A 11 -6.40 35.16 -13.84
C LEU A 11 -5.38 34.40 -14.69
N ALA A 12 -4.85 35.02 -15.75
CA ALA A 12 -3.80 34.43 -16.56
C ALA A 12 -2.50 34.25 -15.76
N VAL A 13 -2.09 35.24 -14.97
CA VAL A 13 -0.92 35.14 -14.07
C VAL A 13 -1.16 34.08 -13.00
N LEU A 14 -2.36 34.04 -12.40
CA LEU A 14 -2.73 33.01 -11.43
C LEU A 14 -2.63 31.61 -12.03
N ALA A 15 -3.08 31.41 -13.28
CA ALA A 15 -2.96 30.12 -13.96
C ALA A 15 -1.50 29.69 -14.09
N VAL A 16 -0.59 30.59 -14.47
CA VAL A 16 0.85 30.30 -14.57
C VAL A 16 1.42 29.87 -13.22
N VAL A 17 1.06 30.58 -12.15
CA VAL A 17 1.50 30.22 -10.79
C VAL A 17 0.96 28.85 -10.38
N LEU A 18 -0.32 28.58 -10.64
CA LEU A 18 -0.94 27.30 -10.30
C LEU A 18 -0.34 26.12 -11.09
N PHE A 19 0.09 26.32 -12.33
CA PHE A 19 0.81 25.30 -13.08
C PHE A 19 2.20 24.97 -12.51
N ALA A 20 2.80 25.87 -11.74
CA ALA A 20 4.07 25.60 -11.06
C ALA A 20 3.89 24.79 -9.76
N VAL A 21 2.69 24.80 -9.16
CA VAL A 21 2.42 24.14 -7.87
C VAL A 21 2.78 22.64 -7.87
N PRO A 22 2.42 21.83 -8.89
CA PRO A 22 2.77 20.40 -8.90
C PRO A 22 4.26 20.10 -8.80
N ALA A 23 5.15 21.01 -9.21
CA ALA A 23 6.59 20.82 -9.10
C ALA A 23 7.10 20.83 -7.64
N PHE A 24 6.34 21.43 -6.72
CA PHE A 24 6.67 21.50 -5.29
C PHE A 24 6.02 20.37 -4.47
N PHE A 25 5.17 19.55 -5.09
CA PHE A 25 4.49 18.42 -4.46
C PHE A 25 4.72 17.15 -5.29
N PRO A 26 5.96 16.62 -5.35
CA PRO A 26 6.22 15.40 -6.11
C PRO A 26 5.41 14.22 -5.56
N VAL A 27 4.97 13.34 -6.46
CA VAL A 27 4.41 12.03 -6.06
C VAL A 27 5.60 11.17 -5.68
N GLN A 28 5.84 11.03 -4.39
CA GLN A 28 6.89 10.17 -3.87
C GLN A 28 6.31 8.77 -3.68
N PRO A 29 7.03 7.72 -4.10
CA PRO A 29 6.62 6.35 -3.82
C PRO A 29 6.55 6.11 -2.32
N MET A 30 5.72 5.15 -1.93
CA MET A 30 5.51 4.75 -0.54
C MET A 30 5.71 3.24 -0.41
N LEU A 31 6.16 2.83 0.77
CA LEU A 31 6.28 1.44 1.15
C LEU A 31 4.94 0.99 1.74
N ILE A 32 4.40 -0.09 1.21
CA ILE A 32 3.11 -0.67 1.61
C ILE A 32 3.39 -1.97 2.35
N HIS A 33 2.65 -2.17 3.44
CA HIS A 33 2.55 -3.40 4.21
C HIS A 33 1.08 -3.80 4.19
N ASP A 34 0.81 -5.06 3.86
CA ASP A 34 -0.54 -5.58 3.69
C ASP A 34 -0.59 -7.00 4.27
N THR A 35 -1.41 -7.19 5.31
CA THR A 35 -1.65 -8.46 5.99
C THR A 35 -3.03 -9.04 5.67
N GLU A 36 -3.75 -8.49 4.69
CA GLU A 36 -5.05 -9.06 4.28
C GLU A 36 -4.86 -10.35 3.45
N GLU A 37 -3.67 -10.57 2.88
CA GLU A 37 -3.33 -11.80 2.16
C GLU A 37 -3.18 -12.98 3.13
N THR A 38 -3.88 -14.08 2.88
CA THR A 38 -3.82 -15.28 3.72
C THR A 38 -2.56 -16.09 3.41
N ALA A 39 -1.86 -16.57 4.43
CA ALA A 39 -0.88 -17.63 4.30
C ALA A 39 -1.53 -18.86 3.66
N PRO A 40 -1.19 -19.23 2.40
CA PRO A 40 -1.97 -20.20 1.64
C PRO A 40 -1.84 -21.64 2.14
N ALA A 41 -0.90 -21.91 3.05
CA ALA A 41 -0.55 -23.25 3.50
C ALA A 41 0.14 -23.28 4.88
N PRO A 42 0.28 -24.46 5.52
CA PRO A 42 1.13 -24.63 6.69
C PRO A 42 2.62 -24.37 6.38
N ALA A 43 3.42 -24.06 7.41
CA ALA A 43 4.83 -23.67 7.26
C ALA A 43 5.70 -24.59 6.38
N GLU A 44 5.49 -25.90 6.43
CA GLU A 44 6.31 -26.83 5.64
C GLU A 44 6.04 -26.70 4.13
N GLU A 45 4.79 -26.43 3.75
CA GLU A 45 4.38 -26.19 2.37
C GLU A 45 4.81 -24.79 1.91
N LEU A 46 4.67 -23.78 2.79
CA LEU A 46 5.14 -22.42 2.51
C LEU A 46 6.65 -22.38 2.20
N ARG A 47 7.47 -23.10 2.98
CA ARG A 47 8.91 -23.23 2.70
C ARG A 47 9.19 -23.89 1.35
N GLN A 48 8.39 -24.88 0.94
CA GLN A 48 8.53 -25.53 -0.37
C GLN A 48 8.11 -24.62 -1.52
N GLN A 49 7.15 -23.72 -1.28
CA GLN A 49 6.69 -22.70 -2.22
C GLN A 49 7.63 -21.48 -2.28
N GLY A 50 8.67 -21.45 -1.44
CA GLY A 50 9.69 -20.41 -1.45
C GLY A 50 9.38 -19.19 -0.58
N TYR A 51 8.36 -19.26 0.27
CA TYR A 51 8.10 -18.20 1.24
C TYR A 51 9.22 -18.10 2.27
N GLU A 52 9.61 -16.87 2.56
CA GLU A 52 10.44 -16.57 3.72
C GLU A 52 9.57 -16.59 4.98
N ILE A 53 9.90 -17.46 5.94
CA ILE A 53 9.20 -17.55 7.22
C ILE A 53 10.12 -17.01 8.31
N VAL A 54 9.67 -15.96 9.02
CA VAL A 54 10.41 -15.33 10.10
C VAL A 54 9.53 -15.27 11.35
N ALA A 55 10.07 -15.71 12.48
CA ALA A 55 9.37 -15.55 13.76
C ALA A 55 9.24 -14.07 14.12
N TYR A 56 8.08 -13.66 14.64
CA TYR A 56 7.82 -12.28 15.07
C TYR A 56 8.93 -11.73 15.99
N GLU A 57 9.41 -12.55 16.92
CA GLU A 57 10.47 -12.19 17.87
C GLU A 57 11.83 -11.93 17.21
N ASN A 58 12.04 -12.45 15.99
CA ASN A 58 13.28 -12.27 15.23
C ASN A 58 13.22 -11.06 14.28
N LEU A 59 12.06 -10.44 14.09
CA LEU A 59 11.96 -9.18 13.35
C LEU A 59 12.71 -8.09 14.12
N SER A 60 13.29 -7.13 13.39
CA SER A 60 13.81 -5.92 14.03
C SER A 60 12.70 -5.17 14.79
N GLU A 61 13.07 -4.31 15.75
CA GLU A 61 12.11 -3.46 16.45
C GLU A 61 11.20 -2.69 15.47
N ARG A 62 11.76 -2.22 14.36
CA ARG A 62 11.01 -1.54 13.31
C ARG A 62 10.10 -2.50 12.54
N GLY A 63 10.53 -3.72 12.27
CA GLY A 63 9.72 -4.75 11.62
C GLY A 63 8.51 -5.14 12.47
N GLN A 64 8.71 -5.33 13.77
CA GLN A 64 7.62 -5.59 14.73
C GLN A 64 6.63 -4.43 14.80
N GLU A 65 7.12 -3.19 14.90
CA GLU A 65 6.28 -1.99 14.92
C GLU A 65 5.42 -1.89 13.65
N LEU A 66 6.03 -2.07 12.47
CA LEU A 66 5.34 -1.98 11.19
C LEU A 66 4.27 -3.07 11.06
N TYR A 67 4.59 -4.31 11.45
CA TYR A 67 3.65 -5.42 11.44
C TYR A 67 2.44 -5.15 12.36
N VAL A 68 2.68 -4.79 13.62
CA VAL A 68 1.61 -4.48 14.58
C VAL A 68 0.77 -3.29 14.11
N THR A 69 1.42 -2.23 13.63
CA THR A 69 0.71 -1.05 13.12
C THR A 69 -0.14 -1.42 11.90
N THR A 70 0.31 -2.34 11.05
CA THR A 70 -0.48 -2.83 9.91
C THR A 70 -1.76 -3.50 10.37
N LEU A 71 -1.66 -4.40 11.36
CA LEU A 71 -2.83 -5.05 11.94
C LEU A 71 -3.79 -4.06 12.63
N GLU A 72 -3.25 -3.04 13.29
CA GLU A 72 -4.07 -1.99 13.92
C GLU A 72 -4.77 -1.07 12.90
N ASN A 73 -4.33 -1.06 11.64
CA ASN A 73 -4.88 -0.25 10.55
C ASN A 73 -5.70 -1.08 9.56
N ASP A 74 -6.42 -2.09 10.07
CA ASP A 74 -7.31 -2.95 9.28
C ASP A 74 -6.57 -3.66 8.13
N GLY A 75 -5.36 -4.15 8.40
CA GLY A 75 -4.57 -4.96 7.49
C GLY A 75 -3.73 -4.21 6.46
N GLU A 76 -3.76 -2.87 6.40
CA GLU A 76 -2.95 -2.11 5.44
C GLU A 76 -2.30 -0.87 6.08
N TYR A 77 -0.97 -0.77 5.98
CA TYR A 77 -0.24 0.39 6.47
C TYR A 77 0.87 0.84 5.52
N ARG A 78 1.09 2.15 5.46
CA ARG A 78 2.01 2.76 4.50
C ARG A 78 2.94 3.76 5.15
N VAL A 79 4.20 3.75 4.71
CA VAL A 79 5.25 4.65 5.22
C VAL A 79 6.07 5.24 4.07
N ALA A 80 6.84 6.30 4.36
CA ALA A 80 7.72 6.89 3.36
C ALA A 80 8.91 5.96 3.02
N VAL A 81 9.46 6.10 1.82
CA VAL A 81 10.70 5.41 1.46
C VAL A 81 11.83 5.85 2.40
N GLY A 82 12.44 4.88 3.08
CA GLY A 82 13.44 5.10 4.13
C GLY A 82 12.94 4.83 5.55
N GLU A 83 11.63 4.67 5.74
CA GLU A 83 11.00 4.34 7.03
C GLU A 83 10.55 2.87 7.12
N GLY A 84 10.91 2.04 6.14
CA GLY A 84 10.67 0.60 6.14
C GLY A 84 11.57 -0.15 7.13
N ALA A 85 11.40 -1.46 7.20
CA ALA A 85 12.28 -2.35 7.97
C ALA A 85 13.21 -3.14 7.04
N PRO A 86 14.45 -3.45 7.48
CA PRO A 86 15.37 -4.28 6.72
C PRO A 86 14.92 -5.74 6.60
N ASP A 87 14.00 -6.18 7.46
CA ASP A 87 13.42 -7.53 7.45
C ASP A 87 12.49 -7.76 6.25
N PHE A 88 12.06 -6.70 5.57
CA PHE A 88 11.09 -6.76 4.49
C PHE A 88 11.72 -6.37 3.15
N GLY A 89 11.40 -7.14 2.12
CA GLY A 89 11.67 -6.75 0.74
C GLY A 89 10.60 -5.77 0.25
N TYR A 90 10.99 -4.67 -0.39
CA TYR A 90 10.02 -3.72 -0.96
C TYR A 90 10.08 -3.67 -2.49
N PRO A 91 9.79 -4.78 -3.19
CA PRO A 91 9.80 -4.81 -4.64
C PRO A 91 8.80 -3.80 -5.20
N THR A 92 9.16 -3.20 -6.32
CA THR A 92 8.24 -2.41 -7.14
C THR A 92 7.21 -3.31 -7.81
N ASP A 93 6.08 -2.76 -8.27
CA ASP A 93 5.06 -3.53 -9.00
C ASP A 93 5.61 -4.32 -10.20
N GLY A 94 6.64 -3.77 -10.86
CA GLY A 94 7.33 -4.47 -11.96
C GLY A 94 8.14 -5.68 -11.49
N GLU A 95 8.79 -5.57 -10.34
CA GLU A 95 9.55 -6.67 -9.72
C GLU A 95 8.60 -7.73 -9.16
N VAL A 96 7.51 -7.33 -8.50
CA VAL A 96 6.44 -8.23 -8.05
C VAL A 96 5.91 -9.06 -9.22
N ARG A 97 5.62 -8.42 -10.36
CA ARG A 97 5.18 -9.14 -11.57
C ARG A 97 6.21 -10.16 -12.06
N ALA A 98 7.48 -9.79 -12.05
CA ALA A 98 8.56 -10.68 -12.45
C ALA A 98 8.75 -11.85 -11.45
N MET A 99 8.49 -11.64 -10.16
CA MET A 99 8.50 -12.71 -9.15
C MET A 99 7.43 -13.74 -9.47
N TYR A 100 6.18 -13.32 -9.72
CA TYR A 100 5.12 -14.23 -10.13
C TYR A 100 5.43 -14.98 -11.43
N ASP A 101 5.98 -14.29 -12.44
CA ASP A 101 6.39 -14.93 -13.70
C ASP A 101 7.48 -16.00 -13.50
N ASN A 102 8.31 -15.85 -12.47
CA ASN A 102 9.34 -16.81 -12.07
C ASN A 102 8.83 -17.85 -11.06
N GLY A 103 7.55 -17.82 -10.68
CA GLY A 103 6.97 -18.70 -9.68
C GLY A 103 7.46 -18.46 -8.25
N THR A 104 7.91 -17.24 -7.95
CA THR A 104 8.26 -16.79 -6.61
C THR A 104 7.13 -15.94 -6.06
N GLU A 105 6.68 -16.26 -4.85
CA GLU A 105 5.66 -15.48 -4.17
C GLU A 105 6.30 -14.26 -3.49
N PRO A 106 5.80 -13.02 -3.74
CA PRO A 106 6.28 -11.82 -3.08
C PRO A 106 5.76 -11.77 -1.63
N GLY A 107 6.58 -11.27 -0.72
CA GLY A 107 6.20 -11.06 0.68
C GLY A 107 6.90 -12.00 1.65
N ILE A 108 6.47 -11.93 2.90
CA ILE A 108 7.05 -12.67 4.03
C ILE A 108 5.93 -13.28 4.86
N VAL A 109 6.21 -14.42 5.48
CA VAL A 109 5.30 -15.05 6.44
C VAL A 109 5.87 -14.87 7.84
N ILE A 110 5.06 -14.29 8.72
CA ILE A 110 5.43 -14.01 10.10
C ILE A 110 4.85 -15.10 11.00
N GLU A 111 5.72 -15.87 11.64
CA GLU A 111 5.31 -16.84 12.65
C GLU A 111 5.03 -16.10 13.97
N ARG A 112 3.76 -16.05 14.37
CA ARG A 112 3.31 -15.47 15.62
C ARG A 112 3.68 -16.38 16.80
N PRO A 113 3.95 -15.81 17.99
CA PRO A 113 4.21 -16.60 19.20
C PRO A 113 2.98 -17.43 19.60
N GLU A 114 3.20 -18.55 20.30
CA GLU A 114 2.10 -19.41 20.76
C GLU A 114 1.13 -18.68 21.69
N ASP A 115 1.65 -17.74 22.49
CA ASP A 115 0.86 -16.80 23.28
C ASP A 115 0.81 -15.44 22.58
N ALA A 116 0.09 -15.38 21.45
CA ALA A 116 -0.11 -14.15 20.68
C ALA A 116 -1.16 -13.20 21.29
N SER A 117 -1.54 -13.37 22.57
CA SER A 117 -2.56 -12.56 23.23
C SER A 117 -2.20 -11.09 23.36
N SER A 118 -0.90 -10.76 23.26
CA SER A 118 -0.36 -9.40 23.28
C SER A 118 -0.38 -8.70 21.91
N LEU A 119 -0.63 -9.45 20.83
CA LEU A 119 -0.66 -8.94 19.46
C LEU A 119 -2.12 -8.70 19.01
N PRO A 120 -2.37 -7.71 18.15
CA PRO A 120 -3.66 -7.58 17.47
C PRO A 120 -4.06 -8.89 16.76
N PRO A 121 -5.35 -9.20 16.60
CA PRO A 121 -5.77 -10.37 15.83
C PRO A 121 -5.20 -10.33 14.41
N SER A 122 -5.04 -11.50 13.77
CA SER A 122 -4.67 -11.54 12.36
C SER A 122 -5.84 -11.02 11.52
N ASP A 123 -5.54 -10.20 10.52
CA ASP A 123 -6.53 -9.65 9.57
C ASP A 123 -6.72 -10.56 8.34
N GLU A 124 -6.06 -11.73 8.32
CA GLU A 124 -6.18 -12.68 7.23
C GLU A 124 -7.62 -13.13 7.05
N ARG A 125 -8.16 -12.86 5.86
CA ARG A 125 -9.45 -13.41 5.47
C ARG A 125 -9.22 -14.83 5.01
N PHE A 126 -9.31 -15.80 5.91
CA PHE A 126 -9.15 -17.21 5.57
C PHE A 126 -10.09 -17.63 4.41
N TYR A 127 -9.58 -17.56 3.18
CA TYR A 127 -10.16 -18.15 1.99
C TYR A 127 -9.59 -19.56 1.90
N GLY A 128 -10.06 -20.45 2.77
CA GLY A 128 -9.69 -21.86 2.69
C GLY A 128 -9.92 -22.34 1.26
N TYR A 129 -8.88 -22.82 0.57
CA TYR A 129 -9.04 -23.43 -0.74
C TYR A 129 -9.92 -24.67 -0.54
N PRO A 130 -11.17 -24.68 -1.05
CA PRO A 130 -12.12 -25.77 -0.74
C PRO A 130 -11.70 -27.11 -1.36
N SER A 131 -10.71 -27.12 -2.27
CA SER A 131 -10.21 -28.33 -2.93
C SER A 131 -9.42 -29.27 -2.01
N ASP A 132 -8.82 -28.74 -0.94
CA ASP A 132 -7.91 -29.53 -0.07
C ASP A 132 -8.59 -30.02 1.21
N GLU A 133 -9.84 -29.60 1.44
CA GLU A 133 -10.69 -30.06 2.56
C GLU A 133 -11.50 -31.30 2.18
N GLU A 134 -11.54 -31.68 0.90
CA GLU A 134 -12.16 -32.93 0.42
C GLU A 134 -11.39 -34.15 0.94
N GLY A 135 -11.77 -34.64 2.12
CA GLY A 135 -11.22 -35.86 2.73
C GLY A 135 -10.64 -35.68 4.13
N LEU A 136 -10.57 -34.44 4.63
CA LEU A 136 -10.20 -34.18 6.02
C LEU A 136 -11.42 -34.29 6.93
N ASN A 137 -11.22 -34.85 8.13
CA ASN A 137 -12.26 -34.84 9.17
C ASN A 137 -12.24 -33.50 9.93
N GLU A 138 -13.34 -33.17 10.63
CA GLU A 138 -13.52 -31.87 11.32
C GLU A 138 -12.33 -31.52 12.23
N SER A 139 -11.78 -32.49 12.96
CA SER A 139 -10.61 -32.30 13.81
C SER A 139 -9.33 -31.94 13.05
N GLN A 140 -9.13 -32.49 11.84
CA GLN A 140 -7.97 -32.17 11.00
C GLN A 140 -8.11 -30.79 10.38
N VAL A 141 -9.33 -30.41 9.98
CA VAL A 141 -9.64 -29.05 9.51
C VAL A 141 -9.36 -28.03 10.62
N GLU A 142 -9.78 -28.34 11.85
CA GLU A 142 -9.60 -27.45 13.00
C GLU A 142 -8.11 -27.33 13.40
N GLN A 143 -7.36 -28.44 13.37
CA GLN A 143 -5.90 -28.42 13.56
C GLN A 143 -5.16 -27.66 12.44
N ARG A 144 -5.63 -27.78 11.19
CA ARG A 144 -5.05 -27.06 10.05
C ARG A 144 -5.31 -25.56 10.19
N ARG A 145 -6.53 -25.17 10.58
CA ARG A 145 -6.90 -23.78 10.86
C ARG A 145 -6.03 -23.20 11.98
N GLN A 146 -5.89 -23.90 13.12
CA GLN A 146 -5.04 -23.44 14.22
C GLN A 146 -3.57 -23.30 13.84
N GLN A 147 -3.06 -24.15 12.94
CA GLN A 147 -1.70 -24.00 12.43
C GLN A 147 -1.57 -22.80 11.50
N ILE A 148 -2.55 -22.56 10.62
CA ILE A 148 -2.53 -21.43 9.69
C ILE A 148 -2.70 -20.10 10.44
N GLU A 149 -3.56 -20.02 11.45
CA GLU A 149 -3.74 -18.82 12.30
C GLU A 149 -2.45 -18.38 13.04
N ARG A 150 -1.44 -19.25 13.14
CA ARG A 150 -0.12 -18.92 13.70
C ARG A 150 0.80 -18.23 12.70
N TYR A 151 0.58 -18.41 11.41
CA TYR A 151 1.42 -17.85 10.36
C TYR A 151 0.66 -16.77 9.62
N ASP A 152 1.16 -15.54 9.72
CA ASP A 152 0.52 -14.37 9.13
C ASP A 152 1.33 -13.92 7.91
N ALA A 153 0.75 -14.00 6.73
CA ALA A 153 1.38 -13.50 5.51
C ALA A 153 1.28 -11.97 5.48
N MET A 154 2.40 -11.34 5.16
CA MET A 154 2.47 -9.92 4.93
C MET A 154 3.14 -9.65 3.58
N SER A 155 2.35 -9.10 2.65
CA SER A 155 2.89 -8.59 1.40
C SER A 155 3.51 -7.22 1.64
N THR A 156 4.66 -6.99 1.01
CA THR A 156 5.37 -5.72 1.09
C THR A 156 5.78 -5.28 -0.30
N ARG A 157 5.58 -3.99 -0.61
CA ARG A 157 5.90 -3.44 -1.94
C ARG A 157 6.13 -1.95 -1.91
N THR A 158 6.78 -1.46 -2.96
CA THR A 158 6.90 -0.04 -3.26
C THR A 158 5.89 0.34 -4.33
N ALA A 159 4.97 1.25 -4.04
CA ALA A 159 3.97 1.72 -5.00
C ALA A 159 3.75 3.24 -4.94
N GLU A 160 3.09 3.80 -5.95
CA GLU A 160 2.66 5.18 -5.91
C GLU A 160 1.55 5.40 -4.86
N PRO A 161 1.50 6.58 -4.21
CA PRO A 161 0.42 6.91 -3.30
C PRO A 161 -0.95 6.87 -4.00
N PRO A 162 -2.04 6.65 -3.25
CA PRO A 162 -3.37 6.60 -3.84
C PRO A 162 -3.87 7.97 -4.33
N LEU A 163 -4.84 7.91 -5.26
CA LEU A 163 -5.84 8.93 -5.64
C LEU A 163 -6.03 10.07 -4.63
N GLY A 164 -6.43 9.65 -3.43
CA GLY A 164 -6.88 10.53 -2.35
C GLY A 164 -5.76 11.09 -1.49
N ALA A 165 -4.50 10.76 -1.75
CA ALA A 165 -3.39 11.27 -0.96
C ALA A 165 -3.29 12.81 -1.10
N THR A 166 -3.06 13.50 0.02
CA THR A 166 -3.00 14.97 0.08
C THR A 166 -2.14 15.61 -1.02
N PRO A 167 -0.92 15.12 -1.33
CA PRO A 167 -0.10 15.68 -2.41
C PRO A 167 -0.78 15.56 -3.79
N GLN A 168 -1.45 14.43 -4.06
CA GLN A 168 -2.17 14.22 -5.32
C GLN A 168 -3.40 15.13 -5.42
N LEU A 169 -4.12 15.33 -4.33
CA LEU A 169 -5.25 16.27 -4.28
C LEU A 169 -4.83 17.72 -4.54
N ILE A 170 -3.70 18.16 -3.96
CA ILE A 170 -3.15 19.51 -4.19
C ILE A 170 -2.77 19.68 -5.67
N ARG A 171 -2.10 18.69 -6.27
CA ARG A 171 -1.78 18.69 -7.70
C ARG A 171 -3.02 18.75 -8.58
N LEU A 172 -4.03 17.92 -8.28
CA LEU A 172 -5.27 17.88 -9.05
C LEU A 172 -6.02 19.22 -8.95
N ALA A 173 -6.21 19.73 -7.73
CA ALA A 173 -6.92 20.99 -7.49
C ALA A 173 -6.20 22.18 -8.13
N SER A 174 -4.86 22.24 -8.03
CA SER A 174 -4.07 23.32 -8.65
C SER A 174 -4.18 23.31 -10.17
N VAL A 175 -4.07 22.15 -10.83
CA VAL A 175 -4.23 22.03 -12.29
C VAL A 175 -5.65 22.42 -12.71
N LEU A 176 -6.68 21.96 -11.98
CA LEU A 176 -8.06 22.28 -12.29
C LEU A 176 -8.33 23.78 -12.19
N LEU A 177 -7.86 24.43 -11.12
CA LEU A 177 -7.96 25.88 -10.94
C LEU A 177 -7.13 26.65 -11.98
N ALA A 178 -5.98 26.11 -12.41
CA ALA A 178 -5.17 26.71 -13.46
C ALA A 178 -5.93 26.74 -14.79
N VAL A 179 -6.54 25.61 -15.19
CA VAL A 179 -7.33 25.50 -16.42
C VAL A 179 -8.54 26.44 -16.38
N LEU A 180 -9.27 26.50 -15.26
CA LEU A 180 -10.39 27.42 -15.10
C LEU A 180 -9.94 28.89 -15.17
N SER A 181 -8.85 29.23 -14.50
CA SER A 181 -8.31 30.60 -14.49
C SER A 181 -7.83 31.02 -15.88
N LEU A 182 -7.18 30.10 -16.61
CA LEU A 182 -6.73 30.35 -17.98
C LEU A 182 -7.92 30.49 -18.94
N GLY A 183 -8.95 29.64 -18.82
CA GLY A 183 -10.15 29.70 -19.65
C GLY A 183 -10.96 30.99 -19.44
N VAL A 184 -11.28 31.32 -18.18
CA VAL A 184 -12.02 32.54 -17.83
C VAL A 184 -11.18 33.78 -18.13
N GLY A 185 -9.89 33.77 -17.78
CA GLY A 185 -8.96 34.86 -18.06
C GLY A 185 -8.81 35.12 -19.56
N GLY A 186 -8.61 34.06 -20.34
CA GLY A 186 -8.54 34.11 -21.81
C GLY A 186 -9.84 34.63 -22.44
N TYR A 187 -11.00 34.17 -21.97
CA TYR A 187 -12.30 34.68 -22.42
C TYR A 187 -12.45 36.18 -22.17
N LEU A 188 -12.12 36.66 -20.96
CA LEU A 188 -12.21 38.08 -20.60
C LEU A 188 -11.22 38.97 -21.38
N LEU A 189 -10.09 38.41 -21.81
CA LEU A 189 -9.11 39.10 -22.65
C LEU A 189 -9.50 39.08 -24.14
N SER A 190 -10.18 38.02 -24.59
CA SER A 190 -10.61 37.82 -25.97
C SER A 190 -11.94 38.50 -26.30
N SER A 191 -12.85 38.66 -25.33
CA SER A 191 -14.10 39.41 -25.53
C SER A 191 -13.80 40.92 -25.48
N LYS A 192 -13.30 41.46 -26.60
CA LYS A 192 -13.26 42.90 -26.86
C LYS A 192 -14.63 43.41 -27.29
#